data_AF-A0A536YEW4-F1
#
_entry.id   AF-A0A536YEW4-F1
#
_cell.length_a   1.000
_cell.length_b   1.000
_cell.length_c   1.000
_cell.angle_alpha   90.00
_cell.angle_beta   90.00
_cell.angle_gamma   90.00
#
_symmetry.space_group_name_H-M   'P 1'
#
loop_
_entity.id
_entity.type
_entity.pdbx_description
1 polymer ?
#
loop_
_entity_poly.entity_id
_entity_poly.type
_entity_poly.pdbx_seq_one_letter_code
_entity_poly.pdbx_strand_id
1 'polypeptide(L)'
;MELKPIRTDGEPVRRDFPYEAAADVLAAEQGRKVLRNTYLLLALTMVPTVIGAWIGMATGAVILAHPVASTLIMLAGVIGLQFGIAANRNSAVGVALLLLMTGLLGWWLGPILNFALALKNGVQLVGYAAVGTGVIFFAMGAIAATTKRDFGFMGKFLFVGMIALLVAMIANIFLQIPALALTISTLVVVVFSLFLLYDLQRIMRGGESNYI
;
A
#
# COMPACT_ATOMS: atom_id res chain seq x y z
N MET A 1 11.15 -65.88 29.99
CA MET A 1 10.31 -64.69 29.72
C MET A 1 10.56 -64.30 28.27
N GLU A 2 9.82 -64.89 27.34
CA GLU A 2 9.93 -64.56 25.91
C GLU A 2 9.15 -63.27 25.65
N LEU A 3 9.86 -62.22 25.25
CA LEU A 3 9.25 -60.96 24.86
C LEU A 3 8.62 -61.14 23.48
N LYS A 4 7.29 -61.13 23.44
CA LYS A 4 6.50 -61.14 22.22
C LYS A 4 6.76 -59.84 21.43
N PRO A 5 7.15 -59.90 20.15
CA PRO A 5 7.41 -58.70 19.37
C PRO A 5 6.11 -57.93 19.11
N ILE A 6 6.15 -56.62 19.34
CA ILE A 6 5.06 -55.69 19.02
C ILE A 6 4.89 -55.68 17.50
N ARG A 7 3.71 -56.05 17.01
CA ARG A 7 3.33 -55.83 15.60
C ARG A 7 3.24 -54.32 15.38
N THR A 8 4.20 -53.75 14.66
CA THR A 8 3.99 -52.51 13.92
C THR A 8 3.26 -52.89 12.64
N ASP A 9 1.94 -52.94 12.72
CA ASP A 9 1.10 -52.79 11.55
C ASP A 9 1.48 -51.48 10.85
N GLY A 10 1.61 -51.53 9.53
CA GLY A 10 2.04 -50.42 8.67
C GLY A 10 0.98 -49.32 8.56
N GLU A 11 0.27 -49.01 9.64
CA GLU A 11 -0.50 -47.78 9.74
C GLU A 11 0.50 -46.63 9.67
N PRO A 12 0.46 -45.77 8.64
CA PRO A 12 1.24 -44.56 8.64
C PRO A 12 0.86 -43.82 9.92
N VAL A 13 1.85 -43.50 10.76
CA VAL A 13 1.66 -42.69 11.97
C VAL A 13 0.91 -41.43 11.54
N ARG A 14 -0.42 -41.41 11.70
CA ARG A 14 -1.24 -40.23 11.43
C ARG A 14 -0.76 -39.18 12.40
N ARG A 15 -0.01 -38.21 11.89
CA ARG A 15 0.52 -37.05 12.62
C ARG A 15 -0.58 -36.02 12.87
N ASP A 16 -1.82 -36.48 12.97
CA ASP A 16 -2.95 -35.62 12.68
C ASP A 16 -3.62 -35.21 14.00
N PHE A 17 -3.91 -33.91 14.09
CA PHE A 17 -5.00 -33.26 14.85
C PHE A 17 -4.70 -32.29 16.02
N PRO A 18 -3.53 -32.25 16.69
CA PRO A 18 -3.22 -31.13 17.61
C PRO A 18 -2.22 -30.10 17.05
N TYR A 19 -1.18 -30.56 16.33
CA TYR A 19 -0.07 -29.70 15.91
C TYR A 19 -0.43 -28.79 14.72
N GLU A 20 -1.20 -29.28 13.75
CA GLU A 20 -1.68 -28.46 12.62
C GLU A 20 -2.65 -27.37 13.08
N ALA A 21 -3.60 -27.72 13.95
CA ALA A 21 -4.52 -26.74 14.52
C ALA A 21 -3.80 -25.68 15.37
N ALA A 22 -2.77 -26.07 16.13
CA ALA A 22 -1.94 -25.11 16.88
C ALA A 22 -1.10 -24.22 15.94
N ALA A 23 -0.57 -24.77 14.85
CA ALA A 23 0.18 -24.00 13.84
C ALA A 23 -0.71 -22.98 13.12
N ASP A 24 -1.95 -23.34 12.76
CA ASP A 24 -2.91 -22.44 12.13
C ASP A 24 -3.32 -21.29 13.05
N VAL A 25 -3.51 -21.56 14.35
CA VAL A 25 -3.83 -20.54 15.36
C VAL A 25 -2.66 -19.56 15.53
N LEU A 26 -1.42 -20.04 15.59
CA LEU A 26 -0.22 -19.20 15.70
C LEU A 26 -0.01 -18.34 14.44
N ALA A 27 -0.25 -18.90 13.25
CA ALA A 27 -0.15 -18.17 11.99
C ALA A 27 -1.20 -17.04 11.90
N ALA A 28 -2.43 -17.30 12.34
CA ALA A 28 -3.48 -16.29 12.39
C ALA A 28 -3.18 -15.16 13.39
N GLU A 29 -2.57 -15.47 14.54
CA GLU A 29 -2.17 -14.47 15.53
C GLU A 29 -1.04 -13.56 15.01
N GLN A 30 -0.05 -14.14 14.34
CA GLN A 30 1.03 -13.39 13.70
C GLN A 30 0.50 -12.45 12.61
N GLY A 31 -0.37 -12.93 11.72
CA GLY A 31 -0.97 -12.11 10.67
C GLY A 31 -1.76 -10.92 11.23
N ARG A 32 -2.53 -11.13 12.30
CA ARG A 32 -3.27 -10.04 12.98
C ARG A 32 -2.34 -9.01 13.62
N LYS A 33 -1.20 -9.45 14.19
CA LYS A 33 -0.20 -8.54 14.77
C LYS A 33 0.47 -7.68 13.70
N VAL A 34 0.90 -8.28 12.59
CA VAL A 34 1.50 -7.56 11.45
C VAL A 34 0.49 -6.54 10.92
N LEU A 35 -0.74 -6.95 10.66
CA LEU A 35 -1.79 -6.07 10.15
C LEU A 35 -2.02 -4.84 11.05
N ARG A 36 -2.12 -5.04 12.38
CA ARG A 36 -2.28 -3.92 13.33
C ARG A 36 -1.10 -2.96 13.25
N ASN A 37 0.11 -3.49 13.23
CA ASN A 37 1.32 -2.66 13.16
C ASN A 37 1.43 -1.94 11.81
N THR A 38 1.04 -2.59 10.71
CA THR A 38 0.96 -1.96 9.38
C THR A 38 -0.05 -0.83 9.40
N TYR A 39 -1.26 -1.01 9.95
CA TYR A 39 -2.23 0.09 10.05
C TYR A 39 -1.75 1.24 10.94
N LEU A 40 -1.08 0.94 12.06
CA LEU A 40 -0.50 1.97 12.92
C LEU A 40 0.62 2.72 12.20
N LEU A 41 1.46 2.00 11.45
CA LEU A 41 2.54 2.60 10.67
C LEU A 41 2.01 3.44 9.51
N LEU A 42 0.98 2.96 8.80
CA LEU A 42 0.27 3.70 7.76
C LEU A 42 -0.41 4.96 8.31
N ALA A 43 -1.01 4.90 9.50
CA ALA A 43 -1.55 6.09 10.15
C ALA A 43 -0.43 7.05 10.56
N LEU A 44 0.69 6.52 11.05
CA LEU A 44 1.86 7.31 11.44
C LEU A 44 2.50 8.02 10.25
N THR A 45 2.54 7.40 9.06
CA THR A 45 3.10 8.01 7.85
C THR A 45 2.29 9.22 7.36
N MET A 46 1.01 9.34 7.73
CA MET A 46 0.21 10.53 7.41
C MET A 46 0.76 11.80 8.08
N VAL A 47 1.39 11.68 9.25
CA VAL A 47 1.97 12.82 10.00
C VAL A 47 3.08 13.51 9.20
N PRO A 48 4.18 12.82 8.80
CA PRO A 48 5.21 13.44 7.99
C PRO A 48 4.70 13.82 6.61
N THR A 49 3.73 13.11 6.01
CA THR A 49 3.14 13.51 4.73
C THR A 49 2.42 14.87 4.82
N VAL A 50 1.64 15.12 5.88
CA VAL A 50 0.98 16.42 6.08
C VAL A 50 2.01 17.52 6.35
N ILE A 51 3.03 17.26 7.18
CA ILE A 51 4.12 18.21 7.45
C ILE A 51 4.88 18.53 6.17
N GLY A 52 5.24 17.49 5.40
CA GLY A 52 5.90 17.60 4.11
C GLY A 52 5.08 18.42 3.13
N ALA A 53 3.78 18.13 2.99
CA ALA A 53 2.88 18.89 2.14
C ALA A 53 2.79 20.37 2.53
N TRP A 54 2.74 20.66 3.83
CA TRP A 54 2.75 22.05 4.33
C TRP A 54 4.03 22.79 3.96
N ILE A 55 5.19 22.17 4.18
CA ILE A 55 6.49 22.72 3.75
C ILE A 55 6.53 22.86 2.22
N GLY A 56 6.00 21.87 1.49
CA GLY A 56 6.03 21.79 0.03
C GLY A 56 5.16 22.84 -0.63
N MET A 57 4.06 23.25 0.00
CA MET A 57 3.27 24.38 -0.45
C MET A 57 4.06 25.69 -0.33
N ALA A 58 4.84 25.88 0.74
CA ALA A 58 5.66 27.07 0.94
C ALA A 58 6.89 27.11 0.01
N THR A 59 7.53 25.98 -0.23
CA THR A 59 8.74 25.88 -1.07
C THR A 59 8.46 25.44 -2.50
N GLY A 60 7.18 25.34 -2.91
CA GLY A 60 6.78 24.78 -4.20
C GLY A 60 7.34 25.53 -5.41
N ALA A 61 7.70 26.82 -5.24
CA ALA A 61 8.38 27.61 -6.25
C ALA A 61 9.73 27.01 -6.68
N VAL A 62 10.45 26.33 -5.77
CA VAL A 62 11.73 25.68 -6.08
C VAL A 62 11.53 24.50 -7.04
N ILE A 63 10.44 23.76 -6.86
CA ILE A 63 10.07 22.64 -7.74
C ILE A 63 9.69 23.16 -9.13
N LEU A 64 8.91 24.24 -9.18
CA LEU A 64 8.49 24.87 -10.44
C LEU A 64 9.63 25.56 -11.20
N ALA A 65 10.63 26.11 -10.50
CA ALA A 65 11.76 26.80 -11.13
C ALA A 65 12.65 25.86 -11.94
N HIS A 66 12.85 24.63 -11.47
CA HIS A 66 13.64 23.61 -12.15
C HIS A 66 12.89 22.28 -12.17
N PRO A 67 11.86 22.13 -13.02
CA PRO A 67 10.96 20.97 -12.98
C PRO A 67 11.68 19.66 -13.31
N VAL A 68 12.66 19.67 -14.22
CA VAL A 68 13.43 18.46 -14.59
C VAL A 68 14.47 18.10 -13.53
N ALA A 69 15.20 19.08 -12.99
CA ALA A 69 16.19 18.79 -11.95
C ALA A 69 15.51 18.34 -10.65
N SER A 70 14.42 19.00 -10.25
CA SER A 70 13.68 18.67 -9.03
C SER A 70 13.03 17.29 -9.11
N THR A 71 12.46 16.90 -10.26
CA THR A 71 11.93 15.55 -10.49
C THR A 71 13.01 14.47 -10.43
N LEU A 72 14.16 14.70 -11.06
CA LEU A 72 15.27 13.75 -11.02
C LEU A 72 15.87 13.59 -9.63
N ILE A 73 16.06 14.69 -8.89
CA ILE A 73 16.53 14.67 -7.50
C ILE A 73 15.52 13.96 -6.61
N MET A 74 14.22 14.23 -6.79
CA MET A 74 13.15 13.56 -6.06
C MET A 74 13.16 12.05 -6.33
N LEU A 75 13.24 11.63 -7.59
CA LEU A 75 13.31 10.22 -7.96
C LEU A 75 14.56 9.55 -7.36
N ALA A 76 15.73 10.18 -7.48
CA ALA A 76 16.96 9.67 -6.88
C ALA A 76 16.83 9.54 -5.35
N GLY A 77 16.22 10.53 -4.68
CA GLY A 77 15.95 10.51 -3.24
C GLY A 77 15.01 9.37 -2.84
N VAL A 78 13.88 9.22 -3.53
CA VAL A 78 12.90 8.15 -3.27
C VAL A 78 13.49 6.77 -3.53
N ILE A 79 14.20 6.60 -4.65
CA ILE A 79 14.86 5.32 -4.99
C ILE A 79 15.93 5.00 -3.94
N GLY A 80 16.78 5.96 -3.58
CA GLY A 80 17.80 5.79 -2.55
C GLY A 80 17.21 5.43 -1.19
N LEU A 81 16.11 6.09 -0.80
CA LEU A 81 15.37 5.76 0.42
C LEU A 81 14.74 4.37 0.36
N GLN A 82 14.18 3.96 -0.78
CA GLN A 82 13.64 2.61 -0.94
C GLN A 82 14.70 1.53 -0.75
N PHE A 83 15.89 1.72 -1.32
CA PHE A 83 17.00 0.80 -1.06
C PHE A 83 17.42 0.82 0.42
N GLY A 84 17.43 2.00 1.05
CA GLY A 84 17.71 2.15 2.48
C GLY A 84 16.68 1.45 3.38
N ILE A 85 15.39 1.58 3.08
CA ILE A 85 14.29 0.91 3.79
C ILE A 85 14.40 -0.60 3.60
N ALA A 86 14.61 -1.06 2.36
CA ALA A 86 14.77 -2.49 2.08
C ALA A 86 15.95 -3.11 2.84
N ALA A 87 17.07 -2.38 2.98
CA ALA A 87 18.22 -2.81 3.75
C ALA A 87 17.96 -2.80 5.28
N ASN A 88 17.16 -1.85 5.78
CA ASN A 88 16.89 -1.66 7.21
C ASN A 88 15.49 -2.15 7.64
N ARG A 89 14.87 -3.03 6.85
CA ARG A 89 13.46 -3.42 7.00
C ARG A 89 13.10 -4.06 8.35
N ASN A 90 14.07 -4.57 9.11
CA ASN A 90 13.84 -5.21 10.42
C ASN A 90 14.27 -4.32 11.60
N SER A 91 14.50 -3.03 11.38
CA SER A 91 15.02 -2.09 12.38
C SER A 91 14.17 -0.83 12.51
N ALA A 92 14.24 -0.16 13.67
CA ALA A 92 13.64 1.16 13.89
C ALA A 92 14.16 2.21 12.89
N VAL A 93 15.37 2.01 12.37
CA VAL A 93 15.93 2.85 11.30
C VAL A 93 15.08 2.75 10.02
N GLY A 94 14.57 1.56 9.67
CA GLY A 94 13.68 1.37 8.53
C GLY A 94 12.38 2.17 8.66
N VAL A 95 11.80 2.22 9.86
CA VAL A 95 10.64 3.06 10.18
C VAL A 95 10.97 4.54 9.98
N ALA A 96 12.10 5.02 10.50
CA ALA A 96 12.50 6.41 10.34
C ALA A 96 12.71 6.79 8.86
N LEU A 97 13.33 5.91 8.08
CA LEU A 97 13.52 6.10 6.64
C LEU A 97 12.17 6.11 5.88
N LEU A 98 11.23 5.26 6.26
CA LEU A 98 9.87 5.25 5.71
C LEU A 98 9.14 6.57 6.02
N LEU A 99 9.21 7.06 7.26
CA LEU A 99 8.61 8.33 7.66
C LEU A 99 9.26 9.51 6.91
N LEU A 100 10.57 9.49 6.72
CA LEU A 100 11.27 10.49 5.94
C LEU A 100 10.86 10.45 4.46
N MET A 101 10.73 9.25 3.87
CA MET A 101 10.27 9.07 2.49
C MET A 101 8.84 9.59 2.31
N THR A 102 7.92 9.24 3.21
CA THR A 102 6.53 9.70 3.13
C THR A 102 6.39 11.21 3.35
N GLY A 103 7.26 11.81 4.16
CA GLY A 103 7.38 13.27 4.24
C GLY A 103 7.93 13.92 2.97
N LEU A 104 8.95 13.31 2.36
CA LEU A 104 9.51 13.75 1.08
C LEU A 104 8.47 13.70 -0.05
N LEU A 105 7.65 12.64 -0.10
CA LEU A 105 6.54 12.53 -1.03
C LEU A 105 5.44 13.56 -0.76
N GLY A 106 5.14 13.84 0.51
CA GLY A 106 4.24 14.94 0.89
C GLY A 106 4.76 16.30 0.41
N TRP A 107 6.06 16.56 0.58
CA TRP A 107 6.73 17.77 0.08
C TRP A 107 6.59 17.94 -1.44
N TRP A 108 6.75 16.85 -2.19
CA TRP A 108 6.54 16.83 -3.64
C TRP A 108 5.09 17.13 -4.06
N LEU A 109 4.13 16.83 -3.21
CA LEU A 109 2.69 17.02 -3.46
C LEU A 109 2.28 18.50 -3.33
N GLY A 110 3.10 19.34 -2.69
CA GLY A 110 2.85 20.76 -2.43
C GLY A 110 2.42 21.61 -3.64
N PRO A 111 3.15 21.61 -4.77
CA PRO A 111 2.75 22.35 -5.97
C PRO A 111 1.36 21.98 -6.50
N ILE A 112 0.99 20.69 -6.46
CA ILE A 112 -0.32 20.22 -6.91
C ILE A 112 -1.41 20.72 -5.95
N LEU A 113 -1.13 20.75 -4.63
CA LEU A 113 -2.04 21.36 -3.66
C LEU A 113 -2.21 22.85 -3.89
N ASN A 114 -1.14 23.60 -4.16
CA ASN A 114 -1.23 25.01 -4.48
C ASN A 114 -2.12 25.25 -5.70
N PHE A 115 -1.98 24.43 -6.75
CA PHE A 115 -2.86 24.49 -7.92
C PHE A 115 -4.32 24.21 -7.56
N ALA A 116 -4.58 23.16 -6.77
CA ALA A 116 -5.94 22.82 -6.35
C ALA A 116 -6.56 23.91 -5.45
N LEU A 117 -5.80 24.47 -4.51
CA LEU A 117 -6.25 25.51 -3.58
C LEU A 117 -6.47 26.86 -4.25
N ALA A 118 -5.84 27.12 -5.40
CA ALA A 118 -6.10 28.32 -6.20
C ALA A 118 -7.48 28.30 -6.90
N LEU A 119 -8.14 27.13 -6.98
CA LEU A 119 -9.50 27.01 -7.50
C LEU A 119 -10.52 27.56 -6.49
N LYS A 120 -11.65 28.07 -7.00
CA LYS A 120 -12.73 28.65 -6.16
C LYS A 120 -13.26 27.70 -5.08
N ASN A 121 -13.24 26.40 -5.35
CA ASN A 121 -13.66 25.33 -4.44
C ASN A 121 -12.48 24.45 -3.97
N GLY A 122 -11.25 24.96 -4.00
CA GLY A 122 -10.03 24.18 -3.79
C GLY A 122 -9.94 23.44 -2.46
N VAL A 123 -10.25 24.12 -1.35
CA VAL A 123 -10.27 23.50 -0.01
C VAL A 123 -11.27 22.34 0.05
N GLN A 124 -12.44 22.52 -0.54
CA GLN A 124 -13.49 21.51 -0.58
C GLN A 124 -13.07 20.31 -1.46
N LEU A 125 -12.42 20.58 -2.59
CA LEU A 125 -11.90 19.55 -3.50
C LEU A 125 -10.85 18.66 -2.81
N VAL A 126 -9.87 19.28 -2.14
CA VAL A 126 -8.84 18.55 -1.38
C VAL A 126 -9.48 17.75 -0.23
N GLY A 127 -10.45 18.35 0.48
CA GLY A 127 -11.21 17.67 1.53
C GLY A 127 -11.96 16.44 1.01
N TYR A 128 -12.65 16.54 -0.12
CA TYR A 128 -13.33 15.41 -0.75
C TYR A 128 -12.38 14.32 -1.22
N ALA A 129 -11.21 14.67 -1.76
CA ALA A 129 -10.21 13.69 -2.16
C ALA A 129 -9.66 12.92 -0.95
N ALA A 130 -9.35 13.63 0.14
CA ALA A 130 -8.85 13.03 1.38
C ALA A 130 -9.89 12.10 2.03
N VAL A 131 -11.12 12.59 2.20
CA VAL A 131 -12.22 11.81 2.76
C VAL A 131 -12.57 10.62 1.87
N GLY A 132 -12.66 10.82 0.55
CA GLY A 132 -12.95 9.75 -0.41
C GLY A 132 -11.91 8.62 -0.33
N THR A 133 -10.63 8.97 -0.28
CA THR A 133 -9.55 7.99 -0.11
C THR A 133 -9.66 7.25 1.23
N GLY A 134 -9.93 7.97 2.32
CA GLY A 134 -10.12 7.38 3.64
C GLY A 134 -11.30 6.42 3.71
N VAL A 135 -12.44 6.79 3.11
CA VAL A 135 -13.64 5.93 3.03
C VAL A 135 -13.34 4.66 2.25
N ILE A 136 -12.65 4.77 1.10
CA ILE A 136 -12.26 3.61 0.29
C ILE A 136 -11.31 2.71 1.07
N PHE A 137 -10.28 3.28 1.69
CA PHE A 137 -9.31 2.54 2.50
C PHE A 137 -10.02 1.76 3.63
N PHE A 138 -10.92 2.42 4.35
CA PHE A 138 -11.69 1.80 5.41
C PHE A 138 -12.63 0.70 4.89
N ALA A 139 -13.37 0.97 3.81
CA ALA A 139 -14.30 0.01 3.22
C ALA A 139 -13.59 -1.25 2.71
N MET A 140 -12.50 -1.08 1.96
CA MET A 140 -11.70 -2.20 1.47
C MET A 140 -11.01 -2.95 2.60
N GLY A 141 -10.50 -2.25 3.63
CA GLY A 141 -9.92 -2.88 4.81
C GLY A 141 -10.93 -3.70 5.62
N ALA A 142 -12.16 -3.20 5.76
CA ALA A 142 -13.25 -3.95 6.37
C ALA A 142 -13.60 -5.20 5.55
N ILE A 143 -13.76 -5.06 4.23
CA ILE A 143 -14.04 -6.19 3.33
C ILE A 143 -12.91 -7.22 3.39
N ALA A 144 -11.66 -6.79 3.37
CA ALA A 144 -10.50 -7.65 3.50
C ALA A 144 -10.60 -8.46 4.80
N ALA A 145 -10.84 -7.80 5.94
CA ALA A 145 -10.87 -8.43 7.25
C ALA A 145 -12.02 -9.43 7.44
N THR A 146 -13.15 -9.22 6.78
CA THR A 146 -14.33 -10.11 6.91
C THR A 146 -14.37 -11.23 5.87
N THR A 147 -13.68 -11.08 4.73
CA THR A 147 -13.82 -11.99 3.59
C THR A 147 -12.91 -13.21 3.70
N LYS A 148 -13.52 -14.40 3.65
CA LYS A 148 -12.81 -15.69 3.62
C LYS A 148 -12.34 -16.11 2.22
N ARG A 149 -12.91 -15.53 1.17
CA ARG A 149 -12.55 -15.81 -0.24
C ARG A 149 -11.09 -15.43 -0.50
N ASP A 150 -10.42 -16.20 -1.35
CA ASP A 150 -9.07 -15.90 -1.81
C ASP A 150 -9.10 -14.93 -3.00
N PHE A 151 -8.37 -13.82 -2.90
CA PHE A 151 -8.17 -12.86 -3.99
C PHE A 151 -6.80 -12.96 -4.66
N GLY A 152 -5.97 -13.94 -4.29
CA GLY A 152 -4.64 -14.17 -4.87
C GLY A 152 -4.62 -14.26 -6.40
N PHE A 153 -5.71 -14.75 -7.01
CA PHE A 153 -5.85 -14.85 -8.45
C PHE A 153 -5.92 -13.49 -9.18
N MET A 154 -6.25 -12.41 -8.47
CA MET A 154 -6.47 -11.10 -9.07
C MET A 154 -5.18 -10.36 -9.43
N GLY A 155 -4.02 -10.72 -8.87
CA GLY A 155 -2.78 -9.96 -9.05
C GLY A 155 -2.40 -9.75 -10.53
N LYS A 156 -2.48 -10.80 -11.36
CA LYS A 156 -2.20 -10.69 -12.81
C LYS A 156 -3.22 -9.82 -13.54
N PHE A 157 -4.50 -9.93 -13.18
CA PHE A 157 -5.56 -9.12 -13.77
C PHE A 157 -5.39 -7.63 -13.43
N LEU A 158 -5.11 -7.32 -12.17
CA LEU A 158 -4.90 -5.95 -11.70
C LEU A 158 -3.66 -5.31 -12.34
N PHE A 159 -2.59 -6.08 -12.53
CA PHE A 159 -1.39 -5.62 -13.23
C PHE A 159 -1.66 -5.26 -14.69
N VAL A 160 -2.38 -6.11 -15.43
CA VAL A 160 -2.79 -5.82 -16.82
C VAL A 160 -3.72 -4.60 -16.87
N GLY A 161 -4.66 -4.48 -15.93
CA GLY A 161 -5.54 -3.31 -15.82
C GLY A 161 -4.77 -2.00 -15.62
N MET A 162 -3.74 -2.00 -14.79
CA MET A 162 -2.87 -0.83 -14.59
C MET A 162 -2.10 -0.45 -15.85
N ILE A 163 -1.55 -1.42 -16.58
CA ILE A 163 -0.86 -1.15 -17.85
C ILE A 163 -1.84 -0.51 -18.84
N ALA A 164 -3.05 -1.05 -18.96
CA ALA A 164 -4.08 -0.49 -19.84
C ALA A 164 -4.44 0.95 -19.45
N LEU A 165 -4.57 1.25 -18.14
CA LEU A 165 -4.82 2.61 -17.65
C LEU A 165 -3.65 3.56 -17.93
N LEU A 166 -2.40 3.12 -17.79
CA LEU A 166 -1.22 3.94 -18.14
C LEU A 166 -1.20 4.29 -19.62
N VAL A 167 -1.51 3.32 -20.50
CA VAL A 167 -1.63 3.59 -21.94
C VAL A 167 -2.75 4.58 -22.21
N ALA A 168 -3.91 4.44 -21.56
CA ALA A 168 -5.02 5.38 -21.69
C ALA A 168 -4.67 6.79 -21.20
N MET A 169 -3.91 6.92 -20.10
CA MET A 169 -3.40 8.19 -19.60
C MET A 169 -2.48 8.87 -20.63
N ILE A 170 -1.54 8.12 -21.20
CA ILE A 170 -0.63 8.64 -22.22
C ILE A 170 -1.42 9.09 -23.46
N ALA A 171 -2.37 8.28 -23.93
CA ALA A 171 -3.24 8.64 -25.04
C ALA A 171 -4.05 9.92 -24.74
N ASN A 172 -4.56 10.08 -23.52
CA ASN A 172 -5.32 11.26 -23.13
C ASN A 172 -4.49 12.55 -23.11
N ILE A 173 -3.17 12.48 -22.95
CA ILE A 173 -2.30 13.67 -23.05
C ILE A 173 -2.39 14.30 -24.45
N PHE A 174 -2.52 13.48 -25.49
CA PHE A 174 -2.63 13.94 -26.88
C PHE A 174 -4.08 14.24 -27.28
N LEU A 175 -5.05 13.45 -26.80
CA LEU A 175 -6.47 13.60 -27.15
C LEU A 175 -7.15 14.75 -26.39
N GLN A 176 -6.72 15.01 -25.15
CA GLN A 176 -7.23 16.08 -24.28
C GLN A 176 -8.76 16.09 -24.13
N ILE A 177 -9.40 14.91 -24.08
CA ILE A 177 -10.86 14.79 -24.00
C ILE A 177 -11.28 14.81 -22.52
N PRO A 178 -12.05 15.83 -22.04
CA PRO A 178 -12.41 15.94 -20.63
C PRO A 178 -13.19 14.74 -20.09
N ALA A 179 -14.12 14.20 -20.88
CA ALA A 179 -14.91 13.01 -20.49
C ALA A 179 -14.05 11.76 -20.32
N LEU A 180 -13.00 11.62 -21.14
CA LEU A 180 -12.05 10.52 -21.05
C LEU A 180 -11.18 10.64 -19.79
N ALA A 181 -10.76 11.86 -19.44
CA ALA A 181 -10.03 12.13 -18.19
C ALA A 181 -10.84 11.70 -16.95
N LEU A 182 -12.12 12.08 -16.86
CA LEU A 182 -13.01 11.68 -15.74
C LEU A 182 -13.19 10.16 -15.66
N THR A 183 -13.34 9.51 -16.82
CA THR A 183 -13.48 8.06 -16.91
C THR A 183 -12.20 7.37 -16.41
N ILE A 184 -11.03 7.83 -16.87
CA ILE A 184 -9.74 7.31 -16.40
C ILE A 184 -9.60 7.50 -14.89
N SER A 185 -9.85 8.70 -14.35
CA SER A 185 -9.75 8.94 -12.91
C SER A 185 -10.65 8.00 -12.10
N THR A 186 -11.88 7.76 -12.56
CA THR A 186 -12.81 6.84 -11.90
C THR A 186 -12.29 5.40 -11.93
N LEU A 187 -11.81 4.93 -13.09
CA LEU A 187 -11.26 3.58 -13.22
C LEU A 187 -9.99 3.39 -12.39
N VAL A 188 -9.13 4.42 -12.30
CA VAL A 188 -7.94 4.41 -11.45
C VAL A 188 -8.33 4.22 -9.99
N VAL A 189 -9.32 4.96 -9.50
CA VAL A 189 -9.82 4.80 -8.12
C VAL A 189 -10.28 3.35 -7.88
N VAL A 190 -11.04 2.77 -8.81
CA VAL A 190 -11.48 1.37 -8.71
C VAL A 190 -10.30 0.40 -8.69
N VAL A 191 -9.37 0.51 -9.63
CA VAL A 191 -8.21 -0.40 -9.73
C VAL A 191 -7.33 -0.31 -8.49
N PHE A 192 -7.02 0.90 -7.99
CA PHE A 192 -6.25 1.07 -6.76
C PHE A 192 -7.00 0.55 -5.52
N SER A 193 -8.33 0.68 -5.47
CA SER A 193 -9.15 0.07 -4.41
C SER A 193 -9.01 -1.44 -4.39
N LEU A 194 -9.00 -2.08 -5.57
CA LEU A 194 -8.82 -3.52 -5.70
C LEU A 194 -7.38 -3.97 -5.39
N PHE A 195 -6.36 -3.18 -5.73
CA PHE A 195 -4.98 -3.41 -5.29
C PHE A 195 -4.87 -3.40 -3.78
N LEU A 196 -5.47 -2.39 -3.14
CA LEU A 196 -5.48 -2.29 -1.69
C LEU A 196 -6.17 -3.49 -1.05
N LEU A 197 -7.32 -3.94 -1.58
CA LEU A 197 -7.97 -5.17 -1.11
C LEU A 197 -7.05 -6.39 -1.24
N TYR A 198 -6.38 -6.54 -2.39
CA TYR A 198 -5.45 -7.64 -2.67
C TYR A 198 -4.25 -7.63 -1.68
N ASP A 199 -3.64 -6.46 -1.48
CA ASP A 199 -2.48 -6.31 -0.60
C ASP A 199 -2.85 -6.58 0.86
N LEU A 200 -3.98 -6.05 1.34
CA LEU A 200 -4.46 -6.34 2.70
C LEU A 200 -4.75 -7.83 2.90
N GLN A 201 -5.36 -8.49 1.91
CA GLN A 201 -5.59 -9.95 1.97
C GLN A 201 -4.31 -10.76 2.05
N ARG A 202 -3.28 -10.36 1.31
CA ARG A 202 -1.96 -11.01 1.36
C ARG A 202 -1.33 -10.91 2.75
N ILE A 203 -1.42 -9.74 3.39
CA ILE A 203 -0.88 -9.52 4.75
C ILE A 203 -1.63 -10.40 5.77
N MET A 204 -2.97 -10.42 5.73
CA MET A 204 -3.77 -11.19 6.69
C MET A 204 -3.57 -12.70 6.60
N ARG A 205 -3.30 -13.21 5.41
CA ARG A 205 -3.07 -14.64 5.16
C ARG A 205 -1.64 -15.08 5.51
N GLY A 206 -0.85 -14.22 6.14
CA GLY A 206 0.52 -14.52 6.57
C GLY A 206 1.54 -14.48 5.42
N GLY A 207 1.19 -13.85 4.28
CA GLY A 207 2.13 -13.68 3.18
C GLY A 207 3.26 -12.69 3.47
N GLU A 208 3.14 -11.87 4.52
CA GLU A 208 4.13 -10.90 4.96
C GLU A 208 4.38 -11.04 6.47
N SER A 209 5.65 -11.16 6.85
CA SER A 209 6.09 -11.22 8.26
C SER A 209 6.55 -9.87 8.81
N ASN A 210 6.68 -8.87 7.92
CA ASN A 210 7.12 -7.53 8.24
C ASN A 210 5.99 -6.52 8.02
N TYR A 211 5.93 -5.52 8.90
CA TYR A 211 4.91 -4.47 8.86
C TYR A 211 5.42 -3.17 8.20
N ILE A 212 6.72 -3.07 7.93
CA ILE A 212 7.40 -1.98 7.20
C ILE A 212 7.29 -2.21 5.70
#